data_AF-A0A7K6NSD7-F1
#
_entry.id   AF-A0A7K6NSD7-F1
#
_cell.length_a   1.000
_cell.length_b   1.000
_cell.length_c   1.000
_cell.angle_alpha   90.00
_cell.angle_beta   90.00
_cell.angle_gamma   90.00
#
_symmetry.space_group_name_H-M   'P 1'
#
loop_
_entity.id
_entity.type
_entity.pdbx_description
1 polymer ?
#
loop_
_entity_poly.entity_id
_entity_poly.type
_entity_poly.pdbx_seq_one_letter_code
_entity_poly.pdbx_strand_id
1 'polypeptide(L)'
;QKTHLKSICLQYQLYLLLNSHLFCLLKNEKGLIIFFLCAYVPKTAAGHCKWAEVLKDLERIKTSKDIDVSLYTANTDEDVKCREPVIRCFFLETKVILQECLIKNCSKTQDVLNIWKNGNASLENKNESNITLKCKECEEYEEKNFTEFIQSFVKVIQKECK
;
A
#
# COMPACT_ATOMS: atom_id res chain seq x y z
N GLN A 1 40.63 27.41 -1.41
CA GLN A 1 39.51 28.32 -1.74
C GLN A 1 39.20 28.44 -3.24
N LYS A 2 40.19 28.49 -4.16
CA LYS A 2 39.95 28.57 -5.64
C LYS A 2 39.28 27.33 -6.28
N THR A 3 39.45 26.13 -5.73
CA THR A 3 38.89 24.87 -6.27
C THR A 3 37.38 24.72 -6.01
N HIS A 4 36.90 25.16 -4.84
CA HIS A 4 35.48 25.12 -4.49
C HIS A 4 34.62 26.07 -5.36
N LEU A 5 35.14 27.25 -5.68
CA LEU A 5 34.52 28.20 -6.61
C LEU A 5 34.42 27.63 -8.04
N LYS A 6 35.44 26.90 -8.51
CA LYS A 6 35.41 26.21 -9.81
C LYS A 6 34.35 25.11 -9.85
N SER A 7 34.18 24.34 -8.77
CA SER A 7 33.15 23.29 -8.68
C SER A 7 31.73 23.85 -8.71
N ILE A 8 31.46 24.93 -7.97
CA ILE A 8 30.15 25.59 -7.95
C ILE A 8 29.83 26.20 -9.32
N CYS A 9 30.81 26.84 -9.96
CA CYS A 9 30.63 27.42 -11.29
C CYS A 9 30.35 26.33 -12.34
N LEU A 10 31.03 25.18 -12.25
CA LEU A 10 30.78 24.04 -13.13
C LEU A 10 29.37 23.45 -12.93
N GLN A 11 28.93 23.28 -11.68
CA GLN A 11 27.58 22.81 -11.35
C GLN A 11 26.50 23.77 -11.85
N TYR A 12 26.72 25.08 -11.73
CA TYR A 12 25.79 26.09 -12.24
C TYR A 12 25.73 26.11 -13.77
N GLN A 13 26.87 25.95 -14.45
CA GLN A 13 26.90 25.82 -15.91
C GLN A 13 26.23 24.53 -16.40
N LEU A 14 26.46 23.40 -15.72
CA LEU A 14 25.76 22.13 -16.00
C LEU A 14 24.25 22.26 -15.79
N TYR A 15 23.82 22.95 -14.72
CA TYR A 15 22.40 23.22 -14.47
C TYR A 15 21.78 24.10 -15.56
N LEU A 16 22.46 25.17 -15.99
CA LEU A 16 21.98 26.03 -17.08
C LEU A 16 21.90 25.28 -18.42
N LEU A 17 22.90 24.47 -18.74
CA LEU A 17 22.89 23.62 -19.94
C LEU A 17 21.73 22.63 -19.90
N LEU A 18 21.53 21.94 -18.77
CA LEU A 18 20.45 20.97 -18.61
C LEU A 18 19.07 21.63 -18.75
N ASN A 19 18.88 22.82 -18.17
CA ASN A 19 17.64 23.59 -18.32
C ASN A 19 17.43 24.10 -19.74
N SER A 20 18.48 24.55 -20.43
CA SER A 20 18.38 24.96 -21.82
C SER A 20 18.01 23.79 -22.73
N HIS A 21 18.60 22.60 -22.52
CA HIS A 21 18.27 21.41 -23.29
C HIS A 21 16.83 20.95 -23.02
N LEU A 22 16.37 20.99 -21.77
CA LEU A 22 14.98 20.69 -21.41
C LEU A 22 14.02 21.68 -22.09
N PHE A 23 14.33 22.97 -22.07
CA PHE A 23 13.52 24.00 -22.70
C PHE A 23 13.52 23.89 -24.24
N CYS A 24 14.64 23.50 -24.84
CA CYS A 24 14.72 23.20 -26.28
C CYS A 24 13.88 21.98 -26.66
N LEU A 25 13.85 20.94 -25.81
CA LEU A 25 12.98 19.78 -26.00
C LEU A 25 11.49 20.18 -25.92
N LEU A 26 11.12 21.05 -25.00
CA LEU A 26 9.74 21.56 -24.86
C LEU A 26 9.31 22.53 -25.98
N LYS A 27 10.24 23.06 -26.77
CA LYS A 27 9.95 23.96 -27.90
C LYS A 27 9.73 23.26 -29.23
N ASN A 28 10.09 21.98 -29.33
CA ASN A 28 9.92 21.20 -30.54
C ASN A 28 8.67 20.32 -30.41
N GLU A 29 7.81 20.31 -31.42
CA GLU A 29 6.61 19.46 -31.45
C GLU A 29 6.95 17.98 -31.18
N LYS A 30 8.04 17.47 -31.76
CA LYS A 30 8.52 16.09 -31.48
C LYS A 30 9.06 15.93 -30.06
N GLY A 31 9.68 16.97 -29.50
CA GLY A 31 10.21 16.94 -28.14
C GLY A 31 9.12 17.05 -27.07
N LEU A 32 8.05 17.81 -27.33
CA LEU A 32 6.83 17.80 -26.54
C LEU A 32 6.16 16.42 -26.57
N ILE A 33 6.03 15.82 -27.76
CA ILE A 33 5.49 14.44 -27.88
C ILE A 33 6.32 13.45 -27.06
N ILE A 34 7.66 13.51 -27.12
CA ILE A 34 8.52 12.65 -26.30
C ILE A 34 8.36 12.95 -24.80
N PHE A 35 8.30 14.21 -24.41
CA PHE A 35 8.11 14.60 -23.00
C PHE A 35 6.76 14.11 -22.46
N PHE A 36 5.69 14.29 -23.24
CA PHE A 36 4.37 13.75 -22.93
C PHE A 36 4.41 12.22 -22.93
N LEU A 37 5.03 11.54 -23.89
CA LEU A 37 5.16 10.08 -23.89
C LEU A 37 5.97 9.56 -22.69
N CYS A 38 6.97 10.30 -22.20
CA CYS A 38 7.76 9.97 -21.00
C CYS A 38 6.97 10.23 -19.70
N ALA A 39 6.23 11.33 -19.61
CA ALA A 39 5.39 11.67 -18.45
C ALA A 39 4.12 10.81 -18.38
N TYR A 40 3.60 10.44 -19.55
CA TYR A 40 2.45 9.57 -19.77
C TYR A 40 2.87 8.17 -20.18
N VAL A 41 4.11 7.73 -19.89
CA VAL A 41 4.38 6.28 -19.87
C VAL A 41 3.33 5.76 -18.90
N PRO A 42 2.31 5.01 -19.35
CA PRO A 42 1.41 4.37 -18.43
C PRO A 42 2.37 3.57 -17.56
N LYS A 43 2.33 3.75 -16.24
CA LYS A 43 3.00 2.80 -15.35
C LYS A 43 2.41 1.45 -15.74
N THR A 44 3.10 0.74 -16.61
CA THR A 44 2.65 -0.54 -17.10
C THR A 44 2.75 -1.39 -15.85
N ALA A 45 1.59 -1.73 -15.29
CA ALA A 45 1.48 -2.64 -14.17
C ALA A 45 1.88 -4.02 -14.70
N ALA A 46 3.18 -4.22 -14.88
CA ALA A 46 3.77 -5.50 -15.21
C ALA A 46 3.55 -6.39 -13.99
N GLY A 47 2.49 -7.21 -14.00
CA GLY A 47 2.27 -8.33 -13.07
C GLY A 47 2.38 -8.05 -11.57
N HIS A 48 2.37 -6.79 -11.13
CA HIS A 48 2.58 -6.44 -9.72
C HIS A 48 1.31 -6.71 -8.94
N CYS A 49 1.41 -7.56 -7.91
CA CYS A 49 0.30 -7.77 -7.01
C CYS A 49 -0.17 -6.44 -6.42
N LYS A 50 -1.45 -6.13 -6.62
CA LYS A 50 -2.12 -4.96 -6.07
C LYS A 50 -1.91 -4.79 -4.57
N TRP A 51 -1.78 -5.90 -3.85
CA TRP A 51 -1.62 -5.94 -2.40
C TRP A 51 -0.16 -5.99 -1.92
N ALA A 52 0.83 -5.78 -2.80
CA ALA A 52 2.24 -5.94 -2.45
C ALA A 52 2.68 -5.04 -1.28
N GLU A 53 2.27 -3.76 -1.25
CA GLU A 53 2.62 -2.88 -0.14
C GLU A 53 1.92 -3.28 1.16
N VAL A 54 0.67 -3.77 1.09
CA VAL A 54 -0.04 -4.30 2.26
C VAL A 54 0.70 -5.52 2.85
N LEU A 55 1.11 -6.47 2.00
CA LEU A 55 1.85 -7.66 2.45
C LEU A 55 3.18 -7.30 3.11
N LYS A 56 3.91 -6.35 2.52
CA LYS A 56 5.20 -5.88 3.04
C LYS A 56 5.06 -5.26 4.43
N ASP A 57 4.03 -4.45 4.66
CA ASP A 57 3.81 -3.85 5.97
C ASP A 57 3.24 -4.86 6.98
N LEU A 58 2.40 -5.81 6.55
CA LEU A 58 1.95 -6.92 7.40
C LEU A 58 3.12 -7.76 7.95
N GLU A 59 4.10 -8.11 7.12
CA GLU A 59 5.29 -8.84 7.58
C GLU A 59 6.15 -8.02 8.54
N ARG A 60 6.17 -6.67 8.42
CA ARG A 60 6.91 -5.81 9.36
C ARG A 60 6.29 -5.74 10.73
N ILE A 61 4.95 -5.78 10.82
CA ILE A 61 4.25 -5.67 12.10
C ILE A 61 4.04 -7.02 12.79
N LYS A 62 4.25 -8.14 12.09
CA LYS A 62 4.05 -9.50 12.60
C LYS A 62 4.77 -9.80 13.92
N THR A 63 5.88 -9.13 14.20
CA THR A 63 6.68 -9.33 15.43
C THR A 63 6.46 -8.23 16.49
N SER A 64 5.44 -7.38 16.34
CA SER A 64 5.12 -6.36 17.34
C SER A 64 4.72 -7.01 18.66
N LYS A 65 5.30 -6.53 19.76
CA LYS A 65 5.02 -7.02 21.12
C LYS A 65 4.18 -6.02 21.94
N ASP A 66 4.08 -4.81 21.44
CA ASP A 66 3.36 -3.67 22.00
C ASP A 66 1.93 -3.54 21.48
N ILE A 67 1.50 -4.49 20.63
CA ILE A 67 0.13 -4.62 20.12
C ILE A 67 -0.50 -5.84 20.80
N ASP A 68 -1.33 -5.57 21.81
CA ASP A 68 -2.05 -6.59 22.59
C ASP A 68 -3.55 -6.35 22.45
N VAL A 69 -4.13 -6.98 21.42
CA VAL A 69 -5.55 -6.89 21.07
C VAL A 69 -6.09 -8.26 20.66
N SER A 70 -7.38 -8.44 20.91
CA SER A 70 -8.19 -9.57 20.46
C SER A 70 -9.03 -9.10 19.25
N LEU A 71 -8.98 -9.82 18.14
CA LEU A 71 -9.52 -9.38 16.85
C LEU A 71 -10.30 -10.49 16.17
N TYR A 72 -11.43 -10.14 15.58
CA TYR A 72 -12.22 -11.09 14.80
C TYR A 72 -11.43 -11.61 13.59
N THR A 73 -11.14 -12.90 13.58
CA THR A 73 -10.21 -13.50 12.61
C THR A 73 -10.93 -14.53 11.75
N ALA A 74 -11.23 -14.14 10.50
CA ALA A 74 -11.86 -15.03 9.53
C ALA A 74 -10.99 -16.25 9.18
N ASN A 75 -11.66 -17.37 8.89
CA ASN A 75 -10.99 -18.58 8.44
C ASN A 75 -10.39 -18.37 7.05
N THR A 76 -9.21 -18.93 6.80
CA THR A 76 -8.54 -18.73 5.51
C THR A 76 -9.14 -19.54 4.36
N ASP A 77 -9.99 -20.51 4.68
CA ASP A 77 -10.67 -21.46 3.79
C ASP A 77 -12.16 -21.13 3.57
N GLU A 78 -12.61 -19.93 3.94
CA GLU A 78 -13.94 -19.43 3.58
C GLU A 78 -14.19 -19.49 2.06
N ASP A 79 -15.47 -19.61 1.69
CA ASP A 79 -15.90 -19.71 0.29
C ASP A 79 -15.35 -18.53 -0.53
N VAL A 80 -14.90 -18.81 -1.76
CA VAL A 80 -14.37 -17.79 -2.68
C VAL A 80 -15.34 -16.64 -2.90
N LYS A 81 -16.66 -16.89 -2.81
CA LYS A 81 -17.71 -15.86 -2.91
C LYS A 81 -17.70 -14.90 -1.71
N CYS A 82 -17.23 -15.33 -0.55
CA CYS A 82 -17.13 -14.53 0.67
C CYS A 82 -15.76 -13.85 0.86
N ARG A 83 -14.87 -14.00 -0.11
CA ARG A 83 -13.50 -13.47 -0.06
C ARG A 83 -13.41 -11.96 0.13
N GLU A 84 -14.23 -11.17 -0.59
CA GLU A 84 -14.23 -9.72 -0.40
C GLU A 84 -14.75 -9.32 1.00
N PRO A 85 -15.91 -9.81 1.47
CA PRO A 85 -16.34 -9.61 2.86
C PRO A 85 -15.26 -10.00 3.89
N VAL A 86 -14.59 -11.14 3.71
CA VAL A 86 -13.49 -11.59 4.57
C VAL A 86 -12.35 -10.55 4.60
N ILE A 87 -11.90 -10.08 3.44
CA ILE A 87 -10.85 -9.06 3.37
C ILE A 87 -11.30 -7.75 4.04
N ARG A 88 -12.57 -7.36 3.87
CA ARG A 88 -13.14 -6.17 4.54
C ARG A 88 -13.12 -6.32 6.05
N CYS A 89 -13.45 -7.48 6.60
CA CYS A 89 -13.33 -7.73 8.05
C CYS A 89 -11.90 -7.53 8.55
N PHE A 90 -10.88 -8.08 7.87
CA PHE A 90 -9.49 -7.84 8.25
C PHE A 90 -9.11 -6.35 8.27
N PHE A 91 -9.61 -5.54 7.34
CA PHE A 91 -9.34 -4.10 7.34
C PHE A 91 -10.14 -3.32 8.40
N LEU A 92 -11.35 -3.76 8.75
CA LEU A 92 -12.12 -3.23 9.87
C LEU A 92 -11.37 -3.49 11.19
N GLU A 93 -10.91 -4.72 11.41
CA GLU A 93 -10.11 -5.08 12.59
C GLU A 93 -8.75 -4.36 12.63
N THR A 94 -8.15 -4.08 11.46
CA THR A 94 -6.94 -3.25 11.38
C THR A 94 -7.18 -1.82 11.89
N LYS A 95 -8.40 -1.29 11.76
CA LYS A 95 -8.76 0.01 12.34
C LYS A 95 -8.76 -0.04 13.88
N VAL A 96 -9.13 -1.16 14.47
CA VAL A 96 -9.04 -1.40 15.93
C VAL A 96 -7.57 -1.39 16.36
N ILE A 97 -6.69 -2.11 15.65
CA ILE A 97 -5.23 -2.07 15.90
C ILE A 97 -4.71 -0.63 15.81
N LEU A 98 -5.11 0.12 14.78
CA LEU A 98 -4.66 1.50 14.60
C LEU A 98 -5.09 2.40 15.77
N GLN A 99 -6.34 2.28 16.21
CA GLN A 99 -6.85 3.05 17.37
C GLN A 99 -6.08 2.72 18.64
N GLU A 100 -5.86 1.43 18.91
CA GLU A 100 -5.07 0.97 20.04
C GLU A 100 -3.65 1.57 20.01
N CYS A 101 -3.02 1.56 18.84
CA CYS A 101 -1.67 2.08 18.69
C CYS A 101 -1.56 3.59 18.80
N LEU A 102 -2.60 4.33 18.43
CA LEU A 102 -2.65 5.78 18.68
C LEU A 102 -2.77 6.09 20.18
N ILE A 103 -3.43 5.24 20.96
CA ILE A 103 -3.59 5.41 22.42
C ILE A 103 -2.32 4.98 23.17
N LYS A 104 -1.81 3.78 22.86
CA LYS A 104 -0.66 3.17 23.54
C LYS A 104 0.69 3.60 22.96
N ASN A 105 0.69 4.36 21.87
CA ASN A 105 1.89 4.80 21.13
C ASN A 105 2.78 3.62 20.71
N CYS A 106 2.22 2.66 19.96
CA CYS A 106 2.97 1.52 19.44
C CYS A 106 4.14 1.97 18.55
N SER A 107 5.24 1.23 18.60
CA SER A 107 6.42 1.35 17.74
C SER A 107 6.13 1.20 16.24
N LYS A 108 5.06 0.49 15.87
CA LYS A 108 4.68 0.18 14.48
C LYS A 108 3.45 0.94 13.97
N THR A 109 3.03 2.00 14.66
CA THR A 109 1.82 2.79 14.31
C THR A 109 1.79 3.23 12.85
N GLN A 110 2.93 3.67 12.30
CA GLN A 110 2.99 4.11 10.90
C GLN A 110 2.82 2.95 9.90
N ASP A 111 3.38 1.78 10.18
CA ASP A 111 3.20 0.59 9.33
C ASP A 111 1.73 0.13 9.35
N VAL A 112 1.07 0.15 10.53
CA VAL A 112 -0.38 -0.14 10.66
C VAL A 112 -1.23 0.87 9.87
N LEU A 113 -0.90 2.17 9.95
CA LEU A 113 -1.59 3.21 9.18
C LEU A 113 -1.44 2.99 7.67
N ASN A 114 -0.25 2.56 7.22
CA ASN A 114 0.00 2.28 5.80
C ASN A 114 -0.82 1.08 5.32
N ILE A 115 -0.92 0.02 6.11
CA ILE A 115 -1.78 -1.15 5.81
C ILE A 115 -3.21 -0.69 5.58
N TRP A 116 -3.77 0.10 6.51
CA TRP A 116 -5.15 0.58 6.40
C TRP A 116 -5.36 1.46 5.16
N LYS A 117 -4.45 2.42 4.89
CA LYS A 117 -4.54 3.32 3.73
C LYS A 117 -4.41 2.56 2.40
N ASN A 118 -3.37 1.75 2.24
CA ASN A 118 -3.11 0.99 1.02
C ASN A 118 -4.19 -0.08 0.79
N GLY A 119 -4.74 -0.61 1.88
CA GLY A 119 -5.86 -1.54 1.87
C GLY A 119 -7.15 -0.95 1.32
N ASN A 120 -7.57 0.20 1.86
CA ASN A 120 -8.78 0.87 1.39
C ASN A 120 -8.66 1.32 -0.08
N ALA A 121 -7.52 1.90 -0.47
CA ALA A 121 -7.25 2.23 -1.87
C ALA A 121 -7.32 0.99 -2.79
N SER A 122 -6.99 -0.18 -2.24
CA SER A 122 -7.12 -1.46 -2.95
C SER A 122 -8.57 -1.96 -3.01
N LEU A 123 -9.44 -1.58 -2.08
CA LEU A 123 -10.86 -1.98 -2.08
C LEU A 123 -11.74 -1.09 -2.96
N GLU A 124 -11.44 0.20 -3.09
CA GLU A 124 -12.24 1.22 -3.82
C GLU A 124 -12.47 0.94 -5.32
N ASN A 125 -11.83 -0.08 -5.90
CA ASN A 125 -11.95 -0.44 -7.31
C ASN A 125 -13.00 -1.53 -7.62
N LYS A 126 -13.76 -2.01 -6.63
CA LYS A 126 -14.80 -3.03 -6.85
C LYS A 126 -16.17 -2.41 -6.59
N ASN A 127 -17.00 -2.35 -7.63
CA ASN A 127 -18.43 -2.09 -7.47
C ASN A 127 -19.00 -3.18 -6.56
N GLU A 128 -19.79 -2.79 -5.55
CA GLU A 128 -20.50 -3.70 -4.66
C GLU A 128 -21.24 -4.76 -5.49
N SER A 129 -20.68 -5.96 -5.54
CA SER A 129 -21.34 -7.07 -6.20
C SER A 129 -22.56 -7.41 -5.38
N ASN A 130 -23.76 -7.23 -5.96
CA ASN A 130 -25.03 -7.69 -5.44
C ASN A 130 -25.01 -9.23 -5.29
N ILE A 131 -24.33 -9.74 -4.27
CA ILE A 131 -24.26 -11.17 -4.00
C ILE A 131 -25.22 -11.45 -2.85
N THR A 132 -26.33 -12.10 -3.21
CA THR A 132 -27.38 -12.60 -2.31
C THR A 132 -26.92 -13.85 -1.52
N LEU A 133 -25.65 -13.91 -1.10
CA LEU A 133 -25.15 -14.91 -0.15
C LEU A 133 -24.99 -14.29 1.22
N LYS A 134 -25.48 -14.99 2.25
CA LYS A 134 -25.14 -14.70 3.64
C LYS A 134 -23.73 -15.24 3.92
N CYS A 135 -22.73 -14.41 3.70
CA CYS A 135 -21.42 -14.61 4.32
C CYS A 135 -21.53 -14.27 5.81
N LYS A 136 -20.67 -14.84 6.65
CA LYS A 136 -20.61 -14.47 8.06
C LYS A 136 -20.26 -12.98 8.21
N GLU A 137 -20.95 -12.31 9.12
CA GLU A 137 -20.54 -11.00 9.59
C GLU A 137 -19.21 -11.10 10.36
N CYS A 138 -18.49 -9.98 10.52
CA CYS A 138 -17.15 -10.00 11.11
C CYS A 138 -17.18 -10.52 12.56
N GLU A 139 -18.19 -10.12 13.32
CA GLU A 139 -18.41 -10.47 14.72
C GLU A 139 -18.80 -11.95 14.94
N GLU A 140 -19.11 -12.69 13.86
CA GLU A 140 -19.37 -14.12 13.92
C GLU A 140 -18.09 -14.98 13.84
N TYR A 141 -16.94 -14.36 13.54
CA TYR A 141 -15.65 -15.05 13.56
C TYR A 141 -15.09 -15.15 14.97
N GLU A 142 -14.21 -16.13 15.16
CA GLU A 142 -13.49 -16.28 16.42
C GLU A 142 -12.53 -15.11 16.63
N GLU A 143 -12.54 -14.55 17.83
CA GLU A 143 -11.54 -13.59 18.26
C GLU A 143 -10.19 -14.28 18.50
N LYS A 144 -9.12 -13.74 17.93
CA LYS A 144 -7.75 -14.25 18.10
C LYS A 144 -6.79 -13.14 18.48
N ASN A 145 -5.67 -13.51 19.07
CA ASN A 145 -4.62 -12.54 19.36
C ASN A 145 -4.03 -11.95 18.07
N PHE A 146 -3.35 -10.81 18.22
CA PHE A 146 -2.68 -10.11 17.13
C PHE A 146 -1.80 -10.99 16.25
N THR A 147 -1.04 -11.92 16.83
CA THR A 147 -0.11 -12.78 16.07
C THR A 147 -0.88 -13.69 15.11
N GLU A 148 -1.92 -14.37 15.61
CA GLU A 148 -2.77 -15.26 14.81
C GLU A 148 -3.58 -14.50 13.76
N PHE A 149 -4.07 -13.31 14.12
CA PHE A 149 -4.76 -12.39 13.21
C PHE A 149 -3.86 -12.03 12.02
N ILE A 150 -2.64 -11.53 12.27
CA ILE A 150 -1.71 -11.13 11.19
C ILE A 150 -1.32 -12.33 10.31
N GLN A 151 -1.08 -13.50 10.91
CA GLN A 151 -0.79 -14.71 10.14
C GLN A 151 -1.94 -15.10 9.19
N SER A 152 -3.18 -14.97 9.65
CA SER A 152 -4.37 -15.25 8.84
C SER A 152 -4.55 -14.19 7.76
N PHE A 153 -4.33 -12.92 8.09
CA PHE A 153 -4.44 -11.81 7.16
C PHE A 153 -3.44 -11.92 6.00
N VAL A 154 -2.17 -12.23 6.30
CA VAL A 154 -1.14 -12.48 5.28
C VAL A 154 -1.57 -13.58 4.33
N LYS A 155 -2.07 -14.72 4.85
CA LYS A 155 -2.52 -15.84 4.03
C LYS A 155 -3.66 -15.45 3.09
N VAL A 156 -4.63 -14.67 3.58
CA VAL A 156 -5.78 -14.20 2.78
C VAL A 156 -5.30 -13.26 1.67
N ILE A 157 -4.48 -12.27 1.99
CA ILE A 157 -3.99 -11.30 1.00
C ILE A 157 -3.04 -11.95 -0.02
N GLN A 158 -2.19 -12.90 0.39
CA GLN A 158 -1.33 -13.63 -0.54
C GLN A 158 -2.12 -14.41 -1.60
N LYS A 159 -3.34 -14.86 -1.29
CA LYS A 159 -4.21 -15.53 -2.28
C LYS A 159 -4.73 -14.57 -3.35
N GLU A 160 -4.75 -13.26 -3.10
CA GLU A 160 -5.13 -12.23 -4.08
C GLU A 160 -3.98 -11.86 -5.03
N CYS A 161 -2.78 -12.36 -4.77
CA CYS A 161 -1.58 -12.12 -5.59
C CYS A 161 -1.24 -13.29 -6.54
N LYS A 162 -2.06 -14.34 -6.56
CA LYS A 162 -1.89 -15.53 -7.42
C LYS A 162 -2.83 -15.44 -8.62
#